data_AF-A0A1M3QFK6-F1
#
_entry.id   AF-A0A1M3QFK6-F1
#
_cell.length_a   1.000
_cell.length_b   1.000
_cell.length_c   1.000
_cell.angle_alpha   90.00
_cell.angle_beta   90.00
_cell.angle_gamma   90.00
#
_symmetry.space_group_name_H-M   'P 1'
#
loop_
_entity.id
_entity.type
_entity.pdbx_description
1 polymer ?
#
loop_
_entity_poly.entity_id
_entity_poly.type
_entity_poly.pdbx_seq_one_letter_code
_entity_poly.pdbx_strand_id
1 'polypeptide(L)'
;MNIEKLIKKLVNKALGIDNAGEAEFVTVAQLQSVDENGFITTIDTNTAIISGELVPEINPKNVSPVVNHTGVSYNKDFQYNPSSWMYLSDVPGLEQAEPLVVNWSSGNHTSLVIDQGFVYTYELSPRLTEEEMIWDDLTRPVYEVVRNKPLSVYDFPIHSEAFVKVKMDYLKDYLELRKKMAITVYYIEQDCFIDEDLLKLMDGEEYFEQEFEKYYIRFQKLGHKADVGRLEINGYELICNETEPAEEEKEIGLYWKGIEGIVSPARARHSMPLEYVYISDVALERFENDDSYKVYPQTGIIQYRNQWGVSHCMREGKNAIKLELKKLYEGVPYEIISHLNKFSIEKSSVVPGENIVMKAERIVRRYIRFGENLTQIVNRICGFGFNITDIITLNKEEIEYTGWQNFPEFDLIAHHINLKTFSKEQFISRCKELNNLINENLCERPLRKVVNALGFSEEDTGLKRGVKLLEMIIKYLHVVKETGLNTLKHKEIILERVTELKNFTPVLQLVKLNDLRQLDAHKNSGDKQKFSSALKAFSINSASLSNNYADACYKVYDGLDEMFLSLNDLLEVDFL
;
A
#
# COMPACT_ATOMS: atom_id res chain seq x y z
N MET A 1 11.99 -14.68 54.23
CA MET A 1 11.26 -14.47 52.96
C MET A 1 11.99 -13.37 52.21
N ASN A 2 12.36 -13.55 50.93
CA ASN A 2 13.16 -12.54 50.22
C ASN A 2 12.25 -11.38 49.80
N ILE A 3 12.38 -10.23 50.46
CA ILE A 3 11.65 -8.97 50.19
C ILE A 3 11.75 -8.59 48.71
N GLU A 4 12.90 -8.83 48.07
CA GLU A 4 13.08 -8.58 46.63
C GLU A 4 12.17 -9.42 45.74
N LYS A 5 11.83 -10.65 46.15
CA LYS A 5 10.97 -11.54 45.37
C LYS A 5 9.50 -11.09 45.42
N LEU A 6 9.08 -10.54 46.56
CA LEU A 6 7.74 -9.97 46.74
C LEU A 6 7.60 -8.68 45.92
N ILE A 7 8.61 -7.81 45.98
CA ILE A 7 8.65 -6.55 45.24
C ILE A 7 8.70 -6.79 43.73
N LYS A 8 9.53 -7.72 43.25
CA LYS A 8 9.53 -8.12 41.83
C LYS A 8 8.17 -8.64 41.36
N LYS A 9 7.45 -9.40 42.20
CA LYS A 9 6.10 -9.89 41.87
C LYS A 9 5.09 -8.73 41.75
N LEU A 10 5.17 -7.74 42.63
CA LEU A 10 4.32 -6.54 42.60
C LEU A 10 4.62 -5.67 41.38
N VAL A 11 5.90 -5.39 41.12
CA VAL A 11 6.37 -4.60 39.98
C VAL A 11 6.04 -5.27 38.65
N ASN A 12 6.27 -6.58 38.51
CA ASN A 12 5.93 -7.32 37.28
C ASN A 12 4.43 -7.38 37.00
N LYS A 13 3.60 -7.40 38.06
CA LYS A 13 2.14 -7.33 37.91
C LYS A 13 1.69 -5.93 37.48
N ALA A 14 2.34 -4.88 37.99
CA ALA A 14 2.03 -3.48 37.71
C ALA A 14 2.54 -3.00 36.34
N LEU A 15 3.71 -3.48 35.90
CA LEU A 15 4.34 -3.07 34.65
C LEU A 15 3.83 -3.80 33.40
N GLY A 16 2.98 -4.84 33.54
CA GLY A 16 2.40 -5.54 32.39
C GLY A 16 3.41 -5.85 31.30
N ILE A 17 4.62 -6.32 31.67
CA ILE A 17 5.72 -6.56 30.73
C ILE A 17 5.39 -7.80 29.90
N ASP A 18 4.47 -7.66 28.95
CA ASP A 18 4.42 -8.50 27.77
C ASP A 18 5.57 -8.07 26.88
N ASN A 19 6.64 -8.87 26.95
CA ASN A 19 7.70 -9.06 25.98
C ASN A 19 7.96 -7.88 25.03
N ALA A 20 9.11 -7.22 25.23
CA ALA A 20 9.90 -6.63 24.16
C ALA A 20 10.32 -7.74 23.16
N GLY A 21 9.35 -8.30 22.42
CA GLY A 21 9.59 -8.79 21.08
C GLY A 21 9.81 -7.58 20.17
N GLU A 22 10.27 -7.84 18.94
CA GLU A 22 10.38 -6.84 17.87
C GLU A 22 8.98 -6.27 17.51
N ALA A 23 8.38 -5.50 18.40
CA ALA A 23 7.20 -4.73 18.11
C ALA A 23 7.62 -3.60 17.17
N GLU A 24 6.91 -3.46 16.05
CA GLU A 24 7.12 -2.38 15.09
C GLU A 24 7.04 -1.00 15.76
N PHE A 25 6.26 -0.89 16.84
CA PHE A 25 6.02 0.31 17.62
C PHE A 25 6.46 0.16 19.07
N VAL A 26 7.00 1.26 19.62
CA VAL A 26 7.26 1.41 21.06
C VAL A 26 6.44 2.56 21.64
N THR A 27 5.84 2.33 22.81
CA THR A 27 5.16 3.38 23.58
C THR A 27 6.21 4.24 24.28
N VAL A 28 6.26 5.52 23.93
CA VAL A 28 7.22 6.49 24.50
C VAL A 28 6.58 7.43 25.53
N ALA A 29 5.25 7.46 25.60
CA ALA A 29 4.51 8.06 26.71
C ALA A 29 3.10 7.47 26.78
N GLN A 30 2.55 7.40 27.99
CA GLN A 30 1.20 6.90 28.24
C GLN A 30 0.66 7.45 29.55
N LEU A 31 -0.62 7.83 29.56
CA LEU A 31 -1.37 8.11 30.78
C LEU A 31 -2.71 7.38 30.70
N GLN A 32 -2.99 6.51 31.66
CA GLN A 32 -4.25 5.77 31.73
C GLN A 32 -4.51 5.26 33.15
N SER A 33 -5.78 5.22 33.53
CA SER A 33 -6.23 4.43 34.68
C SER A 33 -7.08 3.24 34.24
N VAL A 34 -6.88 2.09 34.88
CA VAL A 34 -7.67 0.87 34.70
C VAL A 34 -8.29 0.49 36.03
N ASP A 35 -9.61 0.26 36.05
CA ASP A 35 -10.32 -0.30 37.20
C ASP A 35 -10.44 -1.82 37.04
N GLU A 36 -9.73 -2.55 37.89
CA GLU A 36 -9.84 -4.00 37.99
C GLU A 36 -10.45 -4.39 39.34
N ASN A 37 -11.72 -4.80 39.32
CA ASN A 37 -12.45 -5.26 40.51
C ASN A 37 -12.52 -4.22 41.65
N GLY A 38 -12.60 -2.93 41.33
CA GLY A 38 -12.68 -1.83 42.30
C GLY A 38 -11.32 -1.32 42.78
N PHE A 39 -10.22 -1.83 42.21
CA PHE A 39 -8.87 -1.32 42.40
C PHE A 39 -8.41 -0.57 41.15
N ILE A 40 -8.05 0.69 41.36
CA ILE A 40 -7.54 1.53 40.27
C ILE A 40 -6.04 1.36 40.18
N THR A 41 -5.56 1.10 38.97
CA THR A 41 -4.16 1.19 38.60
C THR A 41 -4.00 2.34 37.61
N THR A 42 -3.23 3.35 37.97
CA THR A 42 -2.86 4.47 37.09
C THR A 42 -1.41 4.29 36.66
N ILE A 43 -1.19 4.34 35.35
CA ILE A 43 0.13 4.29 34.72
C ILE A 43 0.37 5.64 34.06
N ASP A 44 1.45 6.31 34.45
CA ASP A 44 1.95 7.54 33.84
C ASP A 44 3.40 7.32 33.42
N THR A 45 3.67 7.42 32.12
CA THR A 45 5.01 7.22 31.55
C THR A 45 5.34 8.33 30.57
N ASN A 46 6.61 8.70 30.53
CA ASN A 46 7.15 9.64 29.55
C ASN A 46 8.62 9.33 29.27
N THR A 47 9.16 9.79 28.15
CA THR A 47 10.52 9.47 27.72
C THR A 47 11.41 10.71 27.75
N ALA A 48 12.55 10.61 28.43
CA ALA A 48 13.63 11.58 28.40
C ALA A 48 14.76 11.15 27.45
N ILE A 49 15.40 12.13 26.81
CA ILE A 49 16.55 11.98 25.92
C ILE A 49 17.78 12.53 26.64
N ILE A 50 18.74 11.66 26.96
CA ILE A 50 19.94 12.04 27.74
C ILE A 50 21.22 11.48 27.12
N SER A 51 22.37 11.99 27.54
CA SER A 51 23.64 11.36 27.17
C SER A 51 23.83 10.04 27.91
N GLY A 52 24.44 9.05 27.25
CA GLY A 52 24.60 7.71 27.82
C GLY A 52 25.41 7.67 29.11
N GLU A 53 26.41 8.56 29.25
CA GLU A 53 27.22 8.68 30.46
C GLU A 53 26.44 9.13 31.71
N LEU A 54 25.24 9.69 31.54
CA LEU A 54 24.41 10.19 32.64
C LEU A 54 23.41 9.14 33.16
N VAL A 55 23.23 8.01 32.47
CA VAL A 55 22.28 6.95 32.87
C VAL A 55 22.54 6.42 34.29
N PRO A 56 23.80 6.18 34.73
CA PRO A 56 24.08 5.72 36.09
C PRO A 56 23.79 6.75 37.19
N GLU A 57 23.64 8.02 36.83
CA GLU A 57 23.44 9.14 37.75
C GLU A 57 21.95 9.44 37.99
N ILE A 58 21.04 8.67 37.39
CA ILE A 58 19.59 8.81 37.61
C ILE A 58 19.22 8.25 38.98
N ASN A 59 18.55 9.08 39.77
CA ASN A 59 17.95 8.73 41.05
C ASN A 59 16.45 8.39 40.87
N PRO A 60 16.07 7.11 41.01
CA PRO A 60 14.69 6.68 40.77
C PRO A 60 13.67 7.20 41.80
N LYS A 61 14.08 7.73 42.95
CA LYS A 61 13.18 8.39 43.90
C LYS A 61 12.73 9.78 43.42
N ASN A 62 13.54 10.41 42.57
CA ASN A 62 13.37 11.80 42.13
C ASN A 62 12.77 11.93 40.72
N VAL A 63 12.75 10.85 39.94
CA VAL A 63 12.21 10.89 38.58
C VAL A 63 10.72 11.19 38.57
N SER A 64 10.28 11.95 37.58
CA SER A 64 8.86 12.23 37.34
C SER A 64 8.56 12.21 35.84
N PRO A 65 7.45 11.57 35.40
CA PRO A 65 7.00 11.62 34.00
C PRO A 65 6.44 13.00 33.60
N VAL A 66 6.28 13.92 34.55
CA VAL A 66 5.78 15.28 34.31
C VAL A 66 6.83 16.13 33.60
N VAL A 67 6.41 16.84 32.55
CA VAL A 67 7.23 17.81 31.84
C VAL A 67 7.02 19.18 32.45
N ASN A 68 8.11 19.77 32.93
CA ASN A 68 8.16 21.15 33.38
C ASN A 68 8.29 22.07 32.18
N HIS A 69 7.76 23.28 32.28
CA HIS A 69 7.83 24.27 31.21
C HIS A 69 7.89 25.70 31.76
N THR A 70 8.40 26.65 30.98
CA THR A 70 8.49 28.06 31.41
C THR A 70 7.13 28.76 31.55
N GLY A 71 6.07 28.21 30.96
CA GLY A 71 4.71 28.78 31.01
C GLY A 71 4.63 30.15 30.31
N VAL A 72 3.58 30.93 30.58
CA VAL A 72 3.48 32.32 30.10
C VAL A 72 3.86 33.25 31.24
N SER A 73 5.05 33.87 31.16
CA SER A 73 5.44 34.96 32.06
C SER A 73 5.37 36.30 31.32
N TYR A 74 4.72 37.29 31.93
CA TYR A 74 4.62 38.63 31.36
C TYR A 74 5.47 39.61 32.18
N ASN A 75 6.50 40.16 31.54
CA ASN A 75 7.22 41.33 32.01
C ASN A 75 7.66 42.13 30.77
N LYS A 76 7.51 43.46 30.80
CA LYS A 76 7.77 44.37 29.65
C LYS A 76 9.21 44.28 29.13
N ASP A 77 10.15 43.93 29.99
CA ASP A 77 11.57 43.80 29.65
C ASP A 77 12.00 42.33 29.48
N PHE A 78 11.06 41.38 29.63
CA PHE A 78 11.38 39.95 29.61
C PHE A 78 11.35 39.39 28.19
N GLN A 79 12.48 38.85 27.77
CA GLN A 79 12.59 38.07 26.55
C GLN A 79 12.10 36.65 26.84
N TYR A 80 10.95 36.30 26.28
CA TYR A 80 10.35 34.98 26.44
C TYR A 80 11.08 33.95 25.57
N ASN A 81 11.66 32.93 26.22
CA ASN A 81 12.25 31.77 25.59
C ASN A 81 11.51 30.52 26.12
N PRO A 82 10.56 29.94 25.36
CA PRO A 82 9.86 28.74 25.78
C PRO A 82 10.84 27.56 25.89
N SER A 83 10.72 26.80 26.98
CA SER A 83 11.44 25.53 27.13
C SER A 83 10.59 24.53 27.90
N SER A 84 10.88 23.25 27.66
CA SER A 84 10.25 22.10 28.30
C SER A 84 11.33 21.12 28.74
N TRP A 85 11.21 20.55 29.94
CA TRP A 85 12.21 19.62 30.47
C TRP A 85 11.62 18.63 31.48
N MET A 86 12.26 17.47 31.61
CA MET A 86 11.99 16.50 32.66
C MET A 86 13.06 16.59 33.74
N TYR A 87 12.65 16.49 35.00
CA TYR A 87 13.57 16.38 36.13
C TYR A 87 13.82 14.91 36.44
N LEU A 88 15.08 14.49 36.33
CA LEU A 88 15.49 13.13 36.61
C LEU A 88 16.34 13.06 37.89
N SER A 89 17.25 14.02 38.10
CA SER A 89 18.16 14.09 39.25
C SER A 89 18.83 15.46 39.39
N ASP A 90 19.42 15.72 40.55
CA ASP A 90 20.20 16.92 40.87
C ASP A 90 21.64 16.84 40.31
N VAL A 91 21.73 16.55 39.01
CA VAL A 91 22.99 16.46 38.25
C VAL A 91 22.83 17.31 36.99
N PRO A 92 23.82 18.14 36.62
CA PRO A 92 23.77 18.92 35.38
C PRO A 92 23.43 18.06 34.17
N GLY A 93 22.39 18.44 33.42
CA GLY A 93 21.85 17.68 32.29
C GLY A 93 20.72 16.70 32.64
N LEU A 94 20.59 16.29 33.91
CA LEU A 94 19.44 15.52 34.42
C LEU A 94 18.39 16.39 35.11
N GLU A 95 18.79 17.59 35.57
CA GLU A 95 17.86 18.60 36.14
C GLU A 95 16.91 19.20 35.09
N GLN A 96 17.35 19.22 33.84
CA GLN A 96 16.61 19.71 32.67
C GLN A 96 16.80 18.75 31.48
N ALA A 97 16.46 17.48 31.69
CA ALA A 97 16.53 16.48 30.62
C ALA A 97 15.51 16.79 29.52
N GLU A 98 15.88 16.54 28.26
CA GLU A 98 15.03 16.82 27.10
C GLU A 98 13.90 15.78 27.01
N PRO A 99 12.62 16.17 26.93
CA PRO A 99 11.53 15.24 26.74
C PRO A 99 11.40 14.85 25.26
N LEU A 100 11.21 13.56 24.96
CA LEU A 100 10.76 13.09 23.65
C LEU A 100 9.25 13.37 23.44
N VAL A 101 8.47 13.38 24.52
CA VAL A 101 7.06 13.74 24.51
C VAL A 101 6.82 14.90 25.48
N VAL A 102 6.36 16.01 24.93
CA VAL A 102 5.97 17.18 25.73
C VAL A 102 4.60 16.91 26.33
N ASN A 103 4.42 17.22 27.61
CA ASN A 103 3.12 17.22 28.25
C ASN A 103 2.79 18.56 28.92
N TRP A 104 1.51 18.82 29.07
CA TRP A 104 0.98 19.94 29.83
C TRP A 104 -0.42 19.60 30.35
N SER A 105 -0.80 20.23 31.45
CA SER A 105 -2.10 20.02 32.09
C SER A 105 -2.87 21.32 32.23
N SER A 106 -4.17 21.28 32.00
CA SER A 106 -5.09 22.41 32.21
C SER A 106 -6.44 21.91 32.70
N GLY A 107 -6.83 22.30 33.92
CA GLY A 107 -8.03 21.76 34.57
C GLY A 107 -7.90 20.24 34.77
N ASN A 108 -8.90 19.48 34.33
CA ASN A 108 -8.91 18.02 34.36
C ASN A 108 -8.41 17.39 33.05
N HIS A 109 -7.66 18.13 32.23
CA HIS A 109 -7.13 17.63 30.95
C HIS A 109 -5.61 17.58 31.00
N THR A 110 -5.04 16.47 30.56
CA THR A 110 -3.60 16.29 30.35
C THR A 110 -3.36 15.98 28.88
N SER A 111 -2.46 16.71 28.25
CA SER A 111 -2.09 16.50 26.85
C SER A 111 -0.69 15.86 26.75
N LEU A 112 -0.55 14.86 25.89
CA LEU A 112 0.72 14.21 25.51
C LEU A 112 0.94 14.43 24.02
N VAL A 113 2.03 15.08 23.62
CA VAL A 113 2.35 15.33 22.21
C VAL A 113 3.82 15.07 21.93
N ILE A 114 4.10 14.35 20.84
CA ILE A 114 5.48 14.10 20.38
C ILE A 114 6.23 15.42 20.18
N ASP A 115 7.52 15.43 20.55
CA ASP A 115 8.38 16.59 20.36
C ASP A 115 8.46 17.03 18.89
N GLN A 116 8.45 18.35 18.69
CA GLN A 116 8.48 18.94 17.34
C GLN A 116 9.82 18.74 16.66
N GLY A 117 10.91 18.60 17.41
CA GLY A 117 12.22 18.24 16.88
C GLY A 117 12.19 16.87 16.22
N PHE A 118 11.54 15.88 16.83
CA PHE A 118 11.39 14.55 16.22
C PHE A 118 10.59 14.61 14.90
N VAL A 119 9.43 15.26 14.92
CA VAL A 119 8.57 15.44 13.74
C VAL A 119 9.31 16.16 12.61
N TYR A 120 10.03 17.23 12.96
CA TYR A 120 10.76 18.05 11.99
C TYR A 120 11.95 17.32 11.38
N THR A 121 12.68 16.50 12.15
CA THR A 121 13.84 15.74 11.64
C THR A 121 13.47 14.83 10.46
N TYR A 122 12.26 14.29 10.43
CA TYR A 122 11.78 13.41 9.37
C TYR A 122 10.72 14.05 8.46
N GLU A 123 10.49 15.37 8.60
CA GLU A 123 9.46 16.12 7.85
C GLU A 123 8.08 15.42 7.87
N LEU A 124 7.72 14.82 9.02
CA LEU A 124 6.51 14.01 9.11
C LEU A 124 5.26 14.86 8.88
N SER A 125 4.31 14.30 8.14
CA SER A 125 3.04 14.95 7.84
C SER A 125 1.92 14.42 8.74
N PRO A 126 1.12 15.29 9.37
CA PRO A 126 0.04 14.86 10.25
C PRO A 126 -1.18 14.39 9.43
N ARG A 127 -1.77 13.28 9.88
CA ARG A 127 -3.05 12.73 9.46
C ARG A 127 -3.96 12.64 10.69
N LEU A 128 -5.01 13.44 10.71
CA LEU A 128 -5.94 13.53 11.83
C LEU A 128 -7.06 12.50 11.69
N THR A 129 -7.32 11.78 12.77
CA THR A 129 -8.51 10.91 12.92
C THR A 129 -9.42 11.49 14.01
N GLU A 130 -10.52 10.80 14.34
CA GLU A 130 -11.42 11.24 15.41
C GLU A 130 -10.75 11.20 16.80
N GLU A 131 -9.84 10.25 17.05
CA GLU A 131 -9.21 10.03 18.36
C GLU A 131 -7.69 10.23 18.39
N GLU A 132 -7.01 10.01 17.26
CA GLU A 132 -5.55 10.03 17.14
C GLU A 132 -5.06 11.09 16.14
N MET A 133 -3.89 11.64 16.43
CA MET A 133 -3.02 12.32 15.48
C MET A 133 -1.94 11.33 15.03
N ILE A 134 -2.00 10.93 13.78
CA ILE A 134 -1.03 10.03 13.16
C ILE A 134 -0.01 10.89 12.39
N TRP A 135 1.26 10.55 12.44
CA TRP A 135 2.30 11.21 11.66
C TRP A 135 2.88 10.22 10.65
N ASP A 136 2.78 10.54 9.38
CA ASP A 136 3.26 9.73 8.27
C ASP A 136 4.55 10.35 7.70
N ASP A 137 5.57 9.54 7.42
CA ASP A 137 6.69 10.00 6.58
C ASP A 137 6.22 9.86 5.14
N LEU A 138 5.87 10.99 4.53
CA LEU A 138 5.41 11.02 3.15
C LEU A 138 6.56 11.12 2.16
N THR A 139 7.82 11.32 2.58
CA THR A 139 9.01 11.30 1.69
C THR A 139 9.25 9.90 1.09
N ARG A 140 8.73 8.89 1.80
CA ARG A 140 8.62 7.48 1.42
C ARG A 140 7.15 7.06 1.63
N PRO A 141 6.67 5.89 1.20
CA PRO A 141 5.32 5.41 1.56
C PRO A 141 5.33 4.76 2.95
N VAL A 142 5.81 5.48 3.97
CA VAL A 142 5.88 4.96 5.35
C VAL A 142 4.83 5.67 6.19
N TYR A 143 3.74 4.96 6.45
CA TYR A 143 2.63 5.46 7.25
C TYR A 143 2.80 5.08 8.72
N GLU A 144 2.15 5.86 9.58
CA GLU A 144 2.06 5.64 11.02
C GLU A 144 3.45 5.61 11.66
N VAL A 145 4.33 6.57 11.35
CA VAL A 145 5.63 6.69 12.04
C VAL A 145 5.41 7.02 13.52
N VAL A 146 4.46 7.91 13.81
CA VAL A 146 4.01 8.21 15.17
C VAL A 146 2.50 8.06 15.25
N ARG A 147 2.01 7.39 16.30
CA ARG A 147 0.60 7.37 16.68
C ARG A 147 0.43 8.07 18.01
N ASN A 148 -0.33 9.15 18.04
CA ASN A 148 -0.50 9.97 19.21
C ASN A 148 -1.98 10.13 19.52
N LYS A 149 -2.45 9.53 20.61
CA LYS A 149 -3.74 9.82 21.24
C LYS A 149 -3.52 10.90 22.30
N PRO A 150 -3.80 12.18 22.01
CA PRO A 150 -3.12 13.26 22.71
C PRO A 150 -3.76 13.64 24.04
N LEU A 151 -5.03 13.31 24.30
CA LEU A 151 -5.78 13.87 25.41
C LEU A 151 -6.22 12.81 26.42
N SER A 152 -5.79 13.00 27.67
CA SER A 152 -6.36 12.31 28.83
C SER A 152 -7.29 13.27 29.57
N VAL A 153 -8.49 12.81 29.90
CA VAL A 153 -9.46 13.51 30.73
C VAL A 153 -9.51 12.79 32.07
N TYR A 154 -9.25 13.53 33.14
CA TYR A 154 -9.44 13.06 34.50
C TYR A 154 -10.90 13.21 34.90
N ASP A 155 -11.54 12.09 35.20
CA ASP A 155 -12.85 12.01 35.84
C ASP A 155 -12.68 11.14 37.09
N PHE A 156 -12.63 11.78 38.26
CA PHE A 156 -12.16 11.16 39.49
C PHE A 156 -12.77 9.76 39.69
N PRO A 157 -11.96 8.72 39.92
CA PRO A 157 -10.51 8.70 40.09
C PRO A 157 -9.71 8.28 38.83
N ILE A 158 -10.33 8.29 37.65
CA ILE A 158 -9.83 7.65 36.44
C ILE A 158 -9.29 8.69 35.46
N HIS A 159 -8.13 8.40 34.88
CA HIS A 159 -7.65 9.04 33.66
C HIS A 159 -8.09 8.24 32.43
N SER A 160 -8.72 8.91 31.46
CA SER A 160 -8.90 8.33 30.13
C SER A 160 -7.54 8.10 29.47
N GLU A 161 -7.45 7.10 28.59
CA GLU A 161 -6.20 6.75 27.92
C GLU A 161 -5.70 7.87 26.99
N ALA A 162 -4.43 8.23 27.15
CA ALA A 162 -3.62 8.98 26.20
C ALA A 162 -2.28 8.28 25.99
N PHE A 163 -1.72 8.36 24.80
CA PHE A 163 -0.41 7.77 24.50
C PHE A 163 0.30 8.42 23.32
N VAL A 164 1.61 8.17 23.24
CA VAL A 164 2.44 8.38 22.06
C VAL A 164 3.21 7.10 21.79
N LYS A 165 3.09 6.59 20.56
CA LYS A 165 3.82 5.42 20.06
C LYS A 165 4.64 5.81 18.84
N VAL A 166 5.86 5.33 18.74
CA VAL A 166 6.81 5.65 17.67
C VAL A 166 7.32 4.35 17.05
N LYS A 167 7.51 4.32 15.72
CA LYS A 167 8.16 3.18 15.06
C LYS A 167 9.61 3.03 15.53
N MET A 168 10.00 1.79 15.84
CA MET A 168 11.28 1.51 16.49
C MET A 168 12.50 1.91 15.64
N ASP A 169 12.44 1.75 14.32
CA ASP A 169 13.48 2.14 13.37
C ASP A 169 13.71 3.66 13.34
N TYR A 170 12.63 4.45 13.30
CA TYR A 170 12.73 5.91 13.38
C TYR A 170 13.25 6.39 14.74
N LEU A 171 12.85 5.75 15.85
CA LEU A 171 13.38 6.11 17.16
C LEU A 171 14.89 5.84 17.25
N LYS A 172 15.35 4.68 16.77
CA LYS A 172 16.78 4.33 16.77
C LYS A 172 17.61 5.29 15.92
N ASP A 173 17.17 5.55 14.69
CA ASP A 173 17.82 6.51 13.80
C ASP A 173 17.90 7.91 14.45
N TYR A 174 16.81 8.36 15.10
CA TYR A 174 16.77 9.66 15.77
C TYR A 174 17.79 9.77 16.90
N LEU A 175 17.86 8.73 17.75
CA LEU A 175 18.78 8.69 18.88
C LEU A 175 20.24 8.63 18.42
N GLU A 176 20.52 7.94 17.32
CA GLU A 176 21.84 7.89 16.70
C GLU A 176 22.25 9.27 16.16
N LEU A 177 21.38 9.93 15.38
CA LEU A 177 21.60 11.29 14.88
C LEU A 177 21.88 12.29 16.00
N ARG A 178 21.17 12.15 17.13
CA ARG A 178 21.31 13.01 18.31
C ARG A 178 22.49 12.63 19.21
N LYS A 179 23.06 11.43 19.07
CA LYS A 179 24.05 10.82 19.98
C LYS A 179 23.55 10.77 21.43
N LYS A 180 22.32 10.28 21.62
CA LYS A 180 21.62 10.24 22.90
C LYS A 180 20.98 8.87 23.13
N MET A 181 20.51 8.65 24.36
CA MET A 181 19.72 7.48 24.76
C MET A 181 18.31 7.92 25.16
N ALA A 182 17.32 7.09 24.88
CA ALA A 182 15.94 7.28 25.32
C ALA A 182 15.66 6.47 26.59
N ILE A 183 15.27 7.18 27.65
CA ILE A 183 14.94 6.63 28.96
C ILE A 183 13.46 6.84 29.22
N THR A 184 12.71 5.75 29.32
CA THR A 184 11.33 5.80 29.85
C THR A 184 11.41 6.06 31.33
N VAL A 185 10.71 7.07 31.79
CA VAL A 185 10.41 7.35 33.20
C VAL A 185 8.97 6.98 33.44
N TYR A 186 8.69 6.33 34.56
CA TYR A 186 7.35 5.91 34.91
C TYR A 186 7.00 6.20 36.36
N TYR A 187 5.72 6.50 36.56
CA TYR A 187 5.03 6.50 37.84
C TYR A 187 3.81 5.57 37.72
N ILE A 188 3.71 4.62 38.64
CA ILE A 188 2.56 3.72 38.72
C ILE A 188 1.94 3.84 40.11
N GLU A 189 0.64 4.07 40.15
CA GLU A 189 -0.16 4.06 41.36
C GLU A 189 -1.14 2.89 41.30
N GLN A 190 -1.11 2.00 42.27
CA GLN A 190 -2.02 0.85 42.33
C GLN A 190 -2.62 0.72 43.72
N ASP A 191 -3.96 0.75 43.80
CA ASP A 191 -4.66 0.35 45.01
C ASP A 191 -4.64 -1.20 45.13
N CYS A 192 -4.42 -1.73 46.34
CA CYS A 192 -4.45 -3.17 46.58
C CYS A 192 -4.89 -3.53 48.00
N PHE A 193 -5.34 -4.78 48.20
CA PHE A 193 -5.62 -5.29 49.54
C PHE A 193 -4.34 -5.44 50.35
N ILE A 194 -4.41 -5.10 51.63
CA ILE A 194 -3.33 -5.33 52.58
C ILE A 194 -3.36 -6.80 53.01
N ASP A 195 -2.41 -7.61 52.51
CA ASP A 195 -2.24 -9.00 52.92
C ASP A 195 -1.19 -9.13 54.06
N GLU A 196 -1.01 -10.35 54.57
CA GLU A 196 -0.03 -10.62 55.62
C GLU A 196 1.41 -10.27 55.21
N ASP A 197 1.73 -10.35 53.91
CA ASP A 197 3.07 -10.07 53.42
C ASP A 197 3.34 -8.57 53.42
N LEU A 198 2.35 -7.74 53.03
CA LEU A 198 2.40 -6.29 53.15
C LEU A 198 2.40 -5.81 54.61
N LEU A 199 1.63 -6.46 55.49
CA LEU A 199 1.68 -6.15 56.93
C LEU A 199 3.06 -6.41 57.53
N LYS A 200 3.73 -7.51 57.14
CA LYS A 200 5.11 -7.80 57.56
C LYS A 200 6.09 -6.80 56.97
N LEU A 201 5.88 -6.36 55.73
CA LEU A 201 6.75 -5.38 55.07
C LEU A 201 6.71 -4.02 55.78
N MET A 202 5.55 -3.62 56.30
CA MET A 202 5.37 -2.36 57.02
C MET A 202 5.89 -2.37 58.46
N ASP A 203 6.09 -3.55 59.06
CA ASP A 203 6.57 -3.73 60.46
C ASP A 203 5.88 -2.83 61.52
N GLY A 204 4.57 -2.59 61.35
CA GLY A 204 3.77 -1.77 62.27
C GLY A 204 3.72 -0.27 61.94
N GLU A 205 4.48 0.20 60.96
CA GLU A 205 4.46 1.58 60.47
C GLU A 205 3.23 1.88 59.58
N GLU A 206 2.98 3.16 59.31
CA GLU A 206 1.89 3.62 58.42
C GLU A 206 2.25 3.56 56.93
N TYR A 207 3.55 3.51 56.61
CA TYR A 207 4.07 3.38 55.26
C TYR A 207 5.37 2.59 55.24
N PHE A 208 5.74 2.10 54.05
CA PHE A 208 7.00 1.46 53.74
C PHE A 208 7.59 2.12 52.50
N GLU A 209 8.91 2.37 52.49
CA GLU A 209 9.62 2.87 51.31
C GLU A 209 10.93 2.10 51.10
N GLN A 210 11.28 1.86 49.84
CA GLN A 210 12.55 1.24 49.49
C GLN A 210 13.02 1.69 48.10
N GLU A 211 14.30 2.02 48.01
CA GLU A 211 14.98 2.37 46.76
C GLU A 211 15.75 1.16 46.21
N PHE A 212 15.65 0.95 44.90
CA PHE A 212 16.37 -0.02 44.09
C PHE A 212 17.16 0.70 43.00
N GLU A 213 18.02 -0.02 42.28
CA GLU A 213 18.87 0.55 41.22
C GLU A 213 18.07 1.35 40.16
N LYS A 214 16.88 0.89 39.77
CA LYS A 214 16.09 1.50 38.68
C LYS A 214 14.72 2.02 39.10
N TYR A 215 14.30 1.74 40.33
CA TYR A 215 12.97 2.11 40.78
C TYR A 215 12.94 2.33 42.30
N TYR A 216 12.02 3.15 42.74
CA TYR A 216 11.67 3.43 44.12
C TYR A 216 10.23 3.00 44.33
N ILE A 217 9.97 2.30 45.43
CA ILE A 217 8.62 1.94 45.82
C ILE A 217 8.23 2.61 47.12
N ARG A 218 6.95 2.97 47.21
CA ARG A 218 6.31 3.38 48.45
C ARG A 218 4.97 2.67 48.59
N PHE A 219 4.73 2.11 49.77
CA PHE A 219 3.46 1.52 50.12
C PHE A 219 2.87 2.26 51.32
N GLN A 220 1.58 2.57 51.31
CA GLN A 220 0.91 3.26 52.42
C GLN A 220 -0.53 2.77 52.62
N LYS A 221 -1.01 2.81 53.86
CA LYS A 221 -2.42 2.50 54.20
C LYS A 221 -3.34 3.65 53.77
N LEU A 222 -4.49 3.34 53.18
CA LEU A 222 -5.51 4.35 52.88
C LEU A 222 -6.43 4.54 54.08
N GLY A 223 -6.27 5.64 54.81
CA GLY A 223 -7.03 5.91 56.05
C GLY A 223 -8.57 5.96 55.89
N HIS A 224 -9.09 6.04 54.67
CA HIS A 224 -10.52 6.09 54.37
C HIS A 224 -11.13 4.74 53.92
N LYS A 225 -10.33 3.69 53.72
CA LYS A 225 -10.77 2.34 53.36
C LYS A 225 -10.03 1.29 54.23
N ALA A 226 -10.77 0.57 55.06
CA ALA A 226 -10.20 -0.52 55.85
C ALA A 226 -9.60 -1.59 54.91
N ASP A 227 -8.43 -2.12 55.28
CA ASP A 227 -7.72 -3.21 54.60
C ASP A 227 -7.30 -2.92 53.14
N VAL A 228 -7.28 -1.64 52.73
CA VAL A 228 -6.76 -1.19 51.43
C VAL A 228 -5.52 -0.32 51.61
N GLY A 229 -4.49 -0.61 50.84
CA GLY A 229 -3.29 0.20 50.72
C GLY A 229 -3.07 0.67 49.28
N ARG A 230 -2.09 1.54 49.12
CA ARG A 230 -1.65 2.08 47.84
C ARG A 230 -0.17 1.83 47.65
N LEU A 231 0.15 1.22 46.52
CA LEU A 231 1.51 1.03 46.02
C LEU A 231 1.82 2.11 44.99
N GLU A 232 2.89 2.85 45.22
CA GLU A 232 3.46 3.82 44.31
C GLU A 232 4.83 3.31 43.85
N ILE A 233 5.07 3.33 42.54
CA ILE A 233 6.32 2.91 41.93
C ILE A 233 6.81 4.05 41.04
N ASN A 234 7.95 4.65 41.38
CA ASN A 234 8.69 5.56 40.50
C ASN A 234 9.88 4.82 39.92
N GLY A 235 10.22 5.04 38.67
CA GLY A 235 11.42 4.43 38.12
C GLY A 235 11.71 4.80 36.69
N TYR A 236 12.73 4.14 36.14
CA TYR A 236 13.15 4.34 34.77
C TYR A 236 13.66 3.06 34.10
N GLU A 237 13.52 3.01 32.78
CA GLU A 237 14.01 1.93 31.92
C GLU A 237 14.60 2.48 30.63
N LEU A 238 15.61 1.78 30.10
CA LEU A 238 16.25 2.13 28.83
C LEU A 238 15.43 1.50 27.69
N ILE A 239 14.97 2.30 26.74
CA ILE A 239 14.12 1.82 25.63
C ILE A 239 14.93 0.98 24.64
N CYS A 240 16.20 1.32 24.42
CA CYS A 240 17.10 0.63 23.50
C CYS A 240 18.52 0.58 24.08
N ASN A 241 19.09 -0.62 24.21
CA ASN A 241 20.53 -0.79 24.46
C ASN A 241 21.31 -0.45 23.18
N GLU A 242 22.48 0.17 23.38
CA GLU A 242 23.54 0.48 22.39
C GLU A 242 23.15 0.19 20.94
N THR A 243 22.85 1.25 20.19
CA THR A 243 22.92 1.21 18.72
C THR A 243 24.28 0.64 18.35
N GLU A 244 24.31 -0.55 17.73
CA GLU A 244 25.45 -0.90 16.90
C GLU A 244 25.69 0.32 16.00
N PRO A 245 26.90 0.89 15.99
CA PRO A 245 27.15 2.06 15.17
C PRO A 245 26.67 1.72 13.77
N ALA A 246 25.80 2.55 13.17
CA ALA A 246 25.43 2.37 11.78
C ALA A 246 26.73 2.14 11.03
N GLU A 247 26.82 1.01 10.30
CA GLU A 247 27.98 0.74 9.47
C GLU A 247 28.27 2.04 8.72
N GLU A 248 29.47 2.61 8.93
CA GLU A 248 29.92 3.84 8.25
C GLU A 248 29.36 3.79 6.83
N GLU A 249 28.56 4.79 6.42
CA GLU A 249 27.92 4.83 5.09
C GLU A 249 28.97 4.52 4.03
N LYS A 250 29.12 3.24 3.69
CA LYS A 250 30.16 2.76 2.80
C LYS A 250 29.79 3.31 1.45
N GLU A 251 30.74 4.05 0.86
CA GLU A 251 30.68 4.66 -0.46
C GLU A 251 29.54 4.11 -1.32
N ILE A 252 28.43 4.85 -1.28
CA ILE A 252 27.12 4.46 -1.79
C ILE A 252 27.22 4.33 -3.31
N GLY A 253 27.44 3.13 -3.82
CA GLY A 253 27.51 2.86 -5.25
C GLY A 253 27.11 1.44 -5.60
N LEU A 254 26.53 1.27 -6.79
CA LEU A 254 25.99 -0.02 -7.24
C LEU A 254 26.70 -0.49 -8.50
N TYR A 255 26.88 -1.79 -8.63
CA TYR A 255 27.31 -2.41 -9.88
C TYR A 255 26.09 -2.65 -10.77
N TRP A 256 26.06 -2.00 -11.93
CA TRP A 256 25.02 -2.20 -12.94
C TRP A 256 25.55 -3.13 -14.03
N LYS A 257 24.75 -4.13 -14.41
CA LYS A 257 25.08 -4.98 -15.56
C LYS A 257 25.19 -4.13 -16.83
N GLY A 258 26.23 -4.39 -17.62
CA GLY A 258 26.59 -3.61 -18.79
C GLY A 258 27.41 -2.33 -18.53
N ILE A 259 27.67 -1.96 -17.27
CA ILE A 259 28.46 -0.78 -16.91
C ILE A 259 29.74 -1.20 -16.19
N GLU A 260 30.87 -0.69 -16.65
CA GLU A 260 32.16 -0.96 -16.01
C GLU A 260 32.32 -0.15 -14.71
N GLY A 261 32.66 -0.84 -13.62
CA GLY A 261 32.94 -0.24 -12.31
C GLY A 261 31.70 0.19 -11.53
N ILE A 262 31.93 0.64 -10.29
CA ILE A 262 30.87 1.08 -9.38
C ILE A 262 30.22 2.39 -9.87
N VAL A 263 28.89 2.44 -9.86
CA VAL A 263 28.12 3.66 -10.15
C VAL A 263 27.68 4.31 -8.83
N SER A 264 28.39 5.36 -8.43
CA SER A 264 28.01 6.24 -7.32
C SER A 264 27.12 7.41 -7.78
N PRO A 265 26.37 8.07 -6.89
CA PRO A 265 25.60 9.27 -7.22
C PRO A 265 26.43 10.36 -7.91
N ALA A 266 27.65 10.60 -7.44
CA ALA A 266 28.55 11.59 -8.03
C ALA A 266 28.94 11.19 -9.48
N ARG A 267 29.33 9.93 -9.69
CA ARG A 267 29.69 9.43 -11.02
C ARG A 267 28.50 9.51 -11.98
N ALA A 268 27.32 9.04 -11.56
CA ALA A 268 26.12 9.06 -12.38
C ALA A 268 25.75 10.49 -12.82
N ARG A 269 25.75 11.45 -11.88
CA ARG A 269 25.34 12.84 -12.15
C ARG A 269 26.32 13.63 -13.02
N HIS A 270 27.62 13.45 -12.79
CA HIS A 270 28.65 14.29 -13.41
C HIS A 270 29.35 13.65 -14.61
N SER A 271 29.38 12.33 -14.69
CA SER A 271 30.22 11.60 -15.67
C SER A 271 29.47 10.63 -16.57
N MET A 272 28.17 10.41 -16.33
CA MET A 272 27.37 9.44 -17.11
C MET A 272 26.10 10.05 -17.75
N PRO A 273 26.14 11.25 -18.37
CA PRO A 273 24.99 11.78 -19.10
C PRO A 273 24.68 10.89 -20.31
N LEU A 274 23.39 10.59 -20.54
CA LEU A 274 22.94 9.73 -21.64
C LEU A 274 23.54 8.30 -21.61
N GLU A 275 24.03 7.85 -20.46
CA GLU A 275 24.42 6.46 -20.25
C GLU A 275 23.20 5.66 -19.79
N TYR A 276 22.99 4.49 -20.40
CA TYR A 276 21.77 3.72 -20.19
C TYR A 276 22.07 2.34 -19.62
N VAL A 277 21.20 1.92 -18.70
CA VAL A 277 21.16 0.56 -18.15
C VAL A 277 19.85 -0.10 -18.50
N TYR A 278 19.84 -1.41 -18.41
CA TYR A 278 18.67 -2.23 -18.67
C TYR A 278 18.26 -2.95 -17.39
N ILE A 279 16.97 -2.91 -17.08
CA ILE A 279 16.39 -3.70 -16.00
C ILE A 279 15.31 -4.62 -16.57
N SER A 280 15.07 -5.75 -15.91
CA SER A 280 13.90 -6.56 -16.19
C SER A 280 12.63 -5.81 -15.76
N ASP A 281 11.59 -5.82 -16.60
CA ASP A 281 10.30 -5.20 -16.27
C ASP A 281 9.56 -5.86 -15.10
N VAL A 282 9.98 -7.05 -14.67
CA VAL A 282 9.61 -7.68 -13.39
C VAL A 282 9.87 -6.78 -12.19
N ALA A 283 10.82 -5.83 -12.29
CA ALA A 283 11.04 -4.83 -11.24
C ALA A 283 9.78 -4.01 -10.90
N LEU A 284 8.84 -3.91 -11.85
CA LEU A 284 7.57 -3.20 -11.68
C LEU A 284 6.58 -3.91 -10.76
N GLU A 285 6.74 -5.21 -10.49
CA GLU A 285 5.81 -5.99 -9.66
C GLU A 285 5.54 -5.36 -8.29
N ARG A 286 6.58 -4.78 -7.68
CA ARG A 286 6.46 -4.09 -6.38
C ARG A 286 5.55 -2.86 -6.45
N PHE A 287 5.54 -2.16 -7.58
CA PHE A 287 4.88 -0.87 -7.75
C PHE A 287 3.48 -1.01 -8.37
N GLU A 288 3.28 -1.98 -9.25
CA GLU A 288 1.98 -2.26 -9.88
C GLU A 288 0.92 -2.80 -8.91
N ASN A 289 1.33 -3.24 -7.71
CA ASN A 289 0.43 -3.75 -6.66
C ASN A 289 0.28 -2.79 -5.46
N ASP A 290 0.80 -1.57 -5.54
CA ASP A 290 0.76 -0.58 -4.46
C ASP A 290 0.23 0.75 -4.98
N ASP A 291 -0.99 1.09 -4.57
CA ASP A 291 -1.73 2.30 -4.97
C ASP A 291 -1.04 3.61 -4.57
N SER A 292 0.00 3.55 -3.71
CA SER A 292 0.84 4.69 -3.38
C SER A 292 1.69 5.16 -4.57
N TYR A 293 1.92 4.28 -5.56
CA TYR A 293 2.72 4.57 -6.74
C TYR A 293 1.85 4.70 -7.98
N LYS A 294 2.30 5.55 -8.90
CA LYS A 294 1.79 5.59 -10.27
C LYS A 294 2.81 4.97 -11.22
N VAL A 295 2.45 3.86 -11.83
CA VAL A 295 3.25 3.23 -12.89
C VAL A 295 2.67 3.65 -14.24
N TYR A 296 3.52 4.09 -15.16
CA TYR A 296 3.12 4.40 -16.54
C TYR A 296 3.48 3.19 -17.40
N PRO A 297 2.50 2.34 -17.79
CA PRO A 297 2.80 1.04 -18.35
C PRO A 297 3.64 1.15 -19.63
N GLN A 298 3.37 2.13 -20.50
CA GLN A 298 4.03 2.26 -21.82
C GLN A 298 5.54 2.47 -21.72
N THR A 299 5.99 3.22 -20.72
CA THR A 299 7.40 3.60 -20.55
C THR A 299 8.11 2.82 -19.46
N GLY A 300 7.37 2.33 -18.46
CA GLY A 300 7.95 1.79 -17.22
C GLY A 300 8.40 2.91 -16.26
N ILE A 301 7.87 4.13 -16.42
CA ILE A 301 8.07 5.21 -15.45
C ILE A 301 7.33 4.84 -14.16
N ILE A 302 8.00 5.06 -13.03
CA ILE A 302 7.42 4.91 -11.69
C ILE A 302 7.45 6.28 -11.05
N GLN A 303 6.33 6.70 -10.49
CA GLN A 303 6.21 7.99 -9.82
C GLN A 303 5.64 7.78 -8.43
N TYR A 304 6.25 8.42 -7.44
CA TYR A 304 5.72 8.50 -6.10
C TYR A 304 5.26 9.92 -5.82
N ARG A 305 3.94 10.12 -5.90
CA ARG A 305 3.27 11.41 -5.77
C ARG A 305 3.99 12.48 -6.60
N ASN A 306 4.30 13.65 -6.04
CA ASN A 306 5.08 14.71 -6.70
C ASN A 306 6.50 14.85 -6.13
N GLN A 307 7.01 13.83 -5.44
CA GLN A 307 8.31 13.92 -4.77
C GLN A 307 9.45 13.42 -5.63
N TRP A 308 9.29 12.24 -6.22
CA TRP A 308 10.29 11.66 -7.10
C TRP A 308 9.67 10.76 -8.16
N GLY A 309 10.43 10.52 -9.23
CA GLY A 309 10.03 9.60 -10.29
C GLY A 309 11.22 9.00 -11.02
N VAL A 310 11.15 7.69 -11.26
CA VAL A 310 12.02 6.97 -12.18
C VAL A 310 11.58 7.35 -13.58
N SER A 311 12.26 8.33 -14.16
CA SER A 311 11.92 8.92 -15.46
C SER A 311 12.92 8.52 -16.55
N HIS A 312 12.69 8.97 -17.79
CA HIS A 312 13.54 8.66 -18.95
C HIS A 312 13.66 7.15 -19.19
N CYS A 313 12.52 6.47 -19.02
CA CYS A 313 12.36 5.04 -19.24
C CYS A 313 11.84 4.76 -20.65
N MET A 314 12.30 3.68 -21.25
CA MET A 314 11.76 3.16 -22.50
C MET A 314 11.71 1.64 -22.46
N ARG A 315 10.58 1.03 -22.79
CA ARG A 315 10.50 -0.42 -22.93
C ARG A 315 11.29 -0.90 -24.15
N GLU A 316 12.06 -1.96 -23.98
CA GLU A 316 12.82 -2.60 -25.06
C GLU A 316 12.60 -4.11 -25.01
N GLY A 317 12.25 -4.70 -26.15
CA GLY A 317 11.90 -6.12 -26.23
C GLY A 317 10.68 -6.49 -25.39
N LYS A 318 10.56 -7.79 -25.05
CA LYS A 318 9.43 -8.33 -24.29
C LYS A 318 9.52 -8.13 -22.78
N ASN A 319 10.71 -7.83 -22.24
CA ASN A 319 10.99 -7.99 -20.81
C ASN A 319 11.89 -6.92 -20.20
N ALA A 320 12.28 -5.89 -20.94
CA ALA A 320 13.26 -4.92 -20.46
C ALA A 320 12.74 -3.49 -20.45
N ILE A 321 13.25 -2.71 -19.50
CA ILE A 321 13.11 -1.27 -19.41
C ILE A 321 14.52 -0.69 -19.47
N LYS A 322 14.76 0.19 -20.43
CA LYS A 322 15.96 0.99 -20.58
C LYS A 322 15.81 2.26 -19.75
N LEU A 323 16.81 2.56 -18.91
CA LEU A 323 16.82 3.69 -17.97
C LEU A 323 18.07 4.54 -18.18
N GLU A 324 17.95 5.86 -18.13
CA GLU A 324 19.12 6.75 -18.09
C GLU A 324 19.67 6.86 -16.65
N LEU A 325 20.94 6.50 -16.45
CA LEU A 325 21.56 6.48 -15.11
C LEU A 325 21.60 7.84 -14.45
N LYS A 326 22.00 8.89 -15.18
CA LYS A 326 22.05 10.24 -14.63
C LYS A 326 20.69 10.67 -14.05
N LYS A 327 19.62 10.44 -14.81
CA LYS A 327 18.25 10.81 -14.42
C LYS A 327 17.72 10.00 -13.25
N LEU A 328 18.06 8.72 -13.19
CA LEU A 328 17.74 7.88 -12.05
C LEU A 328 18.35 8.45 -10.76
N TYR A 329 19.61 8.90 -10.78
CA TYR A 329 20.30 9.41 -9.59
C TYR A 329 20.03 10.90 -9.28
N GLU A 330 19.28 11.64 -10.10
CA GLU A 330 19.00 13.08 -9.90
C GLU A 330 17.96 13.38 -8.80
N GLY A 331 17.15 12.39 -8.39
CA GLY A 331 16.13 12.61 -7.36
C GLY A 331 15.40 11.37 -6.85
N VAL A 332 15.77 10.17 -7.31
CA VAL A 332 15.15 8.92 -6.82
C VAL A 332 15.86 8.46 -5.54
N PRO A 333 15.11 8.08 -4.48
CA PRO A 333 15.71 7.54 -3.25
C PRO A 333 16.60 6.33 -3.51
N TYR A 334 17.72 6.24 -2.79
CA TYR A 334 18.71 5.19 -3.03
C TYR A 334 18.17 3.77 -2.82
N GLU A 335 17.21 3.58 -1.91
CA GLU A 335 16.51 2.31 -1.70
C GLU A 335 15.75 1.83 -2.96
N ILE A 336 15.17 2.76 -3.72
CA ILE A 336 14.48 2.47 -4.98
C ILE A 336 15.50 2.15 -6.07
N ILE A 337 16.58 2.92 -6.15
CA ILE A 337 17.69 2.65 -7.07
C ILE A 337 18.29 1.25 -6.80
N SER A 338 18.51 0.91 -5.53
CA SER A 338 19.00 -0.39 -5.08
C SER A 338 18.03 -1.52 -5.43
N HIS A 339 16.72 -1.32 -5.23
CA HIS A 339 15.68 -2.26 -5.68
C HIS A 339 15.78 -2.52 -7.19
N LEU A 340 15.77 -1.47 -8.01
CA LEU A 340 15.86 -1.61 -9.48
C LEU A 340 17.16 -2.27 -9.93
N ASN A 341 18.29 -1.96 -9.28
CA ASN A 341 19.58 -2.55 -9.58
C ASN A 341 19.61 -4.08 -9.41
N LYS A 342 18.87 -4.64 -8.45
CA LYS A 342 18.70 -6.10 -8.29
C LYS A 342 18.12 -6.76 -9.55
N PHE A 343 17.33 -6.02 -10.32
CA PHE A 343 16.74 -6.46 -11.59
C PHE A 343 17.54 -6.04 -12.81
N SER A 344 18.75 -5.49 -12.64
CA SER A 344 19.61 -5.15 -13.77
C SER A 344 19.93 -6.38 -14.62
N ILE A 345 19.93 -6.19 -15.94
CA ILE A 345 20.20 -7.20 -16.96
C ILE A 345 21.19 -6.65 -17.99
N GLU A 346 21.95 -7.54 -18.61
CA GLU A 346 22.76 -7.18 -19.79
C GLU A 346 21.85 -6.89 -20.98
N LYS A 347 22.25 -5.98 -21.87
CA LYS A 347 21.50 -5.69 -23.11
C LYS A 347 21.28 -6.95 -23.97
N SER A 348 22.23 -7.87 -23.96
CA SER A 348 22.12 -9.17 -24.67
C SER A 348 21.03 -10.09 -24.11
N SER A 349 20.53 -9.83 -22.90
CA SER A 349 19.44 -10.58 -22.25
C SER A 349 18.05 -10.01 -22.55
N VAL A 350 17.96 -8.94 -23.33
CA VAL A 350 16.68 -8.40 -23.82
C VAL A 350 16.08 -9.38 -24.82
N VAL A 351 14.88 -9.86 -24.54
CA VAL A 351 14.17 -10.82 -25.38
C VAL A 351 13.53 -10.08 -26.56
N PRO A 352 13.88 -10.40 -27.82
CA PRO A 352 13.29 -9.76 -28.98
C PRO A 352 11.77 -9.94 -29.05
N GLY A 353 11.11 -8.92 -29.60
CA GLY A 353 9.66 -8.91 -29.80
C GLY A 353 8.99 -7.75 -29.08
N GLU A 354 7.69 -7.68 -29.27
CA GLU A 354 6.86 -6.61 -28.71
C GLU A 354 6.48 -6.89 -27.25
N ASN A 355 6.62 -5.89 -26.37
CA ASN A 355 6.15 -5.97 -24.99
C ASN A 355 4.62 -6.08 -24.90
N ILE A 356 4.11 -6.79 -23.89
CA ILE A 356 2.68 -6.96 -23.65
C ILE A 356 1.91 -5.63 -23.62
N VAL A 357 2.52 -4.55 -23.11
CA VAL A 357 1.88 -3.23 -23.05
C VAL A 357 1.51 -2.70 -24.43
N MET A 358 2.41 -2.85 -25.41
CA MET A 358 2.14 -2.42 -26.79
C MET A 358 1.03 -3.25 -27.43
N LYS A 359 0.95 -4.53 -27.08
CA LYS A 359 -0.17 -5.40 -27.49
C LYS A 359 -1.48 -4.97 -26.84
N ALA A 360 -1.46 -4.63 -25.55
CA ALA A 360 -2.62 -4.11 -24.83
C ALA A 360 -3.15 -2.85 -25.51
N GLU A 361 -2.27 -1.87 -25.76
CA GLU A 361 -2.65 -0.62 -26.43
C GLU A 361 -3.28 -0.89 -27.81
N ARG A 362 -2.64 -1.76 -28.60
CA ARG A 362 -3.14 -2.11 -29.93
C ARG A 362 -4.54 -2.74 -29.88
N ILE A 363 -4.78 -3.66 -28.94
CA ILE A 363 -6.10 -4.28 -28.74
C ILE A 363 -7.14 -3.22 -28.39
N VAL A 364 -6.87 -2.32 -27.44
CA VAL A 364 -7.83 -1.28 -27.06
C VAL A 364 -8.14 -0.37 -28.25
N ARG A 365 -7.12 0.07 -29.00
CA ARG A 365 -7.33 0.89 -30.20
C ARG A 365 -8.16 0.17 -31.27
N ARG A 366 -7.92 -1.13 -31.51
CA ARG A 366 -8.71 -1.93 -32.46
C ARG A 366 -10.14 -2.14 -31.98
N TYR A 367 -10.35 -2.29 -30.67
CA TYR A 367 -11.68 -2.44 -30.08
C TYR A 367 -12.48 -1.14 -30.16
N ILE A 368 -11.86 0.01 -29.91
CA ILE A 368 -12.48 1.32 -30.13
C ILE A 368 -12.89 1.49 -31.60
N ARG A 369 -11.98 1.21 -32.55
CA ARG A 369 -12.29 1.27 -33.99
C ARG A 369 -13.45 0.33 -34.36
N PHE A 370 -13.50 -0.84 -33.74
CA PHE A 370 -14.62 -1.76 -33.91
C PHE A 370 -15.94 -1.16 -33.41
N GLY A 371 -15.95 -0.50 -32.26
CA GLY A 371 -17.11 0.24 -31.76
C GLY A 371 -17.55 1.37 -32.69
N GLU A 372 -16.60 2.15 -33.23
CA GLU A 372 -16.86 3.21 -34.22
C GLU A 372 -17.55 2.63 -35.47
N ASN A 373 -16.94 1.62 -36.08
CA ASN A 373 -17.42 0.96 -37.28
C ASN A 373 -18.79 0.31 -37.08
N LEU A 374 -18.96 -0.44 -35.98
CA LEU A 374 -20.23 -1.09 -35.65
C LEU A 374 -21.33 -0.07 -35.45
N THR A 375 -21.07 1.02 -34.71
CA THR A 375 -22.04 2.09 -34.46
C THR A 375 -22.51 2.74 -35.76
N GLN A 376 -21.59 3.05 -36.67
CA GLN A 376 -21.92 3.64 -37.97
C GLN A 376 -22.85 2.74 -38.79
N ILE A 377 -22.56 1.43 -38.84
CA ILE A 377 -23.35 0.46 -39.62
C ILE A 377 -24.72 0.24 -39.01
N VAL A 378 -24.82 0.07 -37.69
CA VAL A 378 -26.12 -0.16 -37.06
C VAL A 378 -27.00 1.08 -37.17
N ASN A 379 -26.44 2.28 -37.05
CA ASN A 379 -27.17 3.52 -37.29
C ASN A 379 -27.69 3.58 -38.73
N ARG A 380 -26.85 3.23 -39.72
CA ARG A 380 -27.22 3.23 -41.13
C ARG A 380 -28.31 2.21 -41.47
N ILE A 381 -28.18 0.97 -40.99
CA ILE A 381 -29.10 -0.13 -41.34
C ILE A 381 -30.40 -0.07 -40.53
N CYS A 382 -30.34 0.31 -39.25
CA CYS A 382 -31.49 0.30 -38.36
C CYS A 382 -32.16 1.68 -38.18
N GLY A 383 -31.55 2.75 -38.69
CA GLY A 383 -32.07 4.12 -38.54
C GLY A 383 -31.93 4.67 -37.11
N PHE A 384 -30.91 4.24 -36.36
CA PHE A 384 -30.62 4.75 -35.02
C PHE A 384 -29.68 5.97 -35.07
N GLY A 385 -29.62 6.69 -33.94
CA GLY A 385 -28.67 7.79 -33.71
C GLY A 385 -27.79 7.52 -32.49
N PHE A 386 -27.22 6.32 -32.40
CA PHE A 386 -26.31 5.95 -31.32
C PHE A 386 -24.96 6.64 -31.47
N ASN A 387 -24.35 7.00 -30.34
CA ASN A 387 -22.93 7.33 -30.24
C ASN A 387 -22.12 6.05 -29.96
N ILE A 388 -20.80 6.13 -30.14
CA ILE A 388 -19.90 5.01 -29.83
C ILE A 388 -20.10 4.51 -28.38
N THR A 389 -20.25 5.45 -27.44
CA THR A 389 -20.42 5.19 -26.00
C THR A 389 -21.74 4.48 -25.67
N ASP A 390 -22.71 4.49 -26.57
CA ASP A 390 -23.93 3.69 -26.43
C ASP A 390 -23.69 2.21 -26.75
N ILE A 391 -22.70 1.88 -27.58
CA ILE A 391 -22.42 0.49 -28.00
C ILE A 391 -21.29 -0.12 -27.15
N ILE A 392 -20.20 0.63 -26.95
CA ILE A 392 -19.10 0.27 -26.07
C ILE A 392 -18.85 1.41 -25.09
N THR A 393 -18.64 1.16 -23.80
CA THR A 393 -18.47 2.24 -22.81
C THR A 393 -17.14 3.01 -22.92
N LEU A 394 -16.20 2.55 -23.75
CA LEU A 394 -14.91 3.22 -23.93
C LEU A 394 -15.04 4.53 -24.71
N ASN A 395 -14.43 5.58 -24.17
CA ASN A 395 -14.39 6.91 -24.78
C ASN A 395 -12.97 7.23 -25.29
N LYS A 396 -12.82 7.26 -26.62
CA LYS A 396 -11.55 7.56 -27.27
C LYS A 396 -11.01 8.96 -26.96
N GLU A 397 -11.87 9.97 -27.02
CA GLU A 397 -11.47 11.36 -26.82
C GLU A 397 -10.96 11.57 -25.39
N GLU A 398 -11.61 10.94 -24.42
CA GLU A 398 -11.20 10.97 -23.03
C GLU A 398 -9.86 10.26 -22.83
N ILE A 399 -9.70 9.03 -23.34
CA ILE A 399 -8.42 8.29 -23.25
C ILE A 399 -7.27 9.06 -23.92
N GLU A 400 -7.51 9.68 -25.08
CA GLU A 400 -6.50 10.47 -25.78
C GLU A 400 -6.19 11.81 -25.07
N TYR A 401 -7.18 12.42 -24.41
CA TYR A 401 -7.02 13.67 -23.66
C TYR A 401 -6.33 13.46 -22.30
N THR A 402 -6.78 12.50 -21.51
CA THR A 402 -6.25 12.22 -20.17
C THR A 402 -4.98 11.38 -20.21
N GLY A 403 -4.76 10.64 -21.30
CA GLY A 403 -3.69 9.65 -21.45
C GLY A 403 -4.04 8.29 -20.82
N TRP A 404 -3.38 7.24 -21.31
CA TRP A 404 -3.58 5.84 -20.92
C TRP A 404 -3.40 5.60 -19.41
N GLN A 405 -2.54 6.37 -18.75
CA GLN A 405 -2.24 6.29 -17.32
C GLN A 405 -3.38 6.72 -16.39
N ASN A 406 -4.48 7.23 -16.95
CA ASN A 406 -5.67 7.65 -16.21
C ASN A 406 -6.87 6.75 -16.52
N PHE A 407 -6.61 5.59 -17.14
CA PHE A 407 -7.60 4.59 -17.47
C PHE A 407 -7.24 3.28 -16.73
N PRO A 408 -7.70 3.10 -15.48
CA PRO A 408 -7.26 2.00 -14.61
C PRO A 408 -7.45 0.59 -15.22
N GLU A 409 -8.48 0.41 -16.04
CA GLU A 409 -8.76 -0.85 -16.73
C GLU A 409 -7.67 -1.21 -17.75
N PHE A 410 -6.98 -0.21 -18.31
CA PHE A 410 -5.82 -0.43 -19.16
C PHE A 410 -4.60 -0.90 -18.37
N ASP A 411 -4.34 -0.32 -17.19
CA ASP A 411 -3.17 -0.66 -16.37
C ASP A 411 -3.18 -2.17 -16.06
N LEU A 412 -4.33 -2.71 -15.63
CA LEU A 412 -4.49 -4.13 -15.30
C LEU A 412 -4.16 -5.08 -16.46
N ILE A 413 -4.50 -4.70 -17.70
CA ILE A 413 -4.15 -5.48 -18.89
C ILE A 413 -2.75 -5.17 -19.41
N ALA A 414 -2.11 -4.09 -18.96
CA ALA A 414 -0.79 -3.66 -19.35
C ALA A 414 0.31 -4.04 -18.33
N HIS A 415 -0.03 -4.48 -17.12
CA HIS A 415 0.93 -4.94 -16.10
C HIS A 415 1.93 -5.94 -16.67
N HIS A 416 3.17 -5.91 -16.16
CA HIS A 416 4.26 -6.73 -16.68
C HIS A 416 3.94 -8.25 -16.69
N ILE A 417 4.65 -9.01 -17.53
CA ILE A 417 4.59 -10.48 -17.55
C ILE A 417 5.99 -11.03 -17.32
N ASN A 418 6.17 -11.70 -16.19
CA ASN A 418 7.41 -12.41 -15.92
C ASN A 418 7.55 -13.62 -16.86
N LEU A 419 8.38 -13.48 -17.90
CA LEU A 419 8.57 -14.51 -18.93
C LEU A 419 9.11 -15.84 -18.39
N LYS A 420 9.72 -15.86 -17.20
CA LYS A 420 10.29 -17.08 -16.60
C LYS A 420 9.29 -17.78 -15.69
N THR A 421 8.48 -17.01 -14.98
CA THR A 421 7.57 -17.51 -13.95
C THR A 421 6.23 -16.77 -14.03
N PHE A 422 5.34 -17.23 -14.92
CA PHE A 422 3.96 -16.75 -15.01
C PHE A 422 2.99 -17.89 -14.77
N SER A 423 2.35 -17.89 -13.62
CA SER A 423 1.48 -18.98 -13.15
C SER A 423 0.17 -19.09 -13.94
N LYS A 424 -0.54 -20.22 -13.76
CA LYS A 424 -1.86 -20.42 -14.35
C LYS A 424 -2.87 -19.42 -13.78
N GLU A 425 -2.78 -19.15 -12.48
CA GLU A 425 -3.64 -18.23 -11.75
C GLU A 425 -3.46 -16.80 -12.28
N GLN A 426 -2.22 -16.34 -12.46
CA GLN A 426 -1.92 -15.05 -13.09
C GLN A 426 -2.44 -14.98 -14.52
N PHE A 427 -2.32 -16.05 -15.31
CA PHE A 427 -2.87 -16.12 -16.66
C PHE A 427 -4.40 -16.01 -16.70
N ILE A 428 -5.11 -16.75 -15.83
CA ILE A 428 -6.56 -16.67 -15.74
C ILE A 428 -7.00 -15.27 -15.28
N SER A 429 -6.33 -14.70 -14.27
CA SER A 429 -6.57 -13.33 -13.83
C SER A 429 -6.40 -12.33 -14.98
N ARG A 430 -5.32 -12.45 -15.77
CA ARG A 430 -5.13 -11.58 -16.94
C ARG A 430 -6.22 -11.74 -18.01
N CYS A 431 -6.71 -12.96 -18.24
CA CYS A 431 -7.83 -13.20 -19.16
C CYS A 431 -9.14 -12.58 -18.65
N LYS A 432 -9.34 -12.56 -17.33
CA LYS A 432 -10.49 -11.90 -16.70
C LYS A 432 -10.40 -10.38 -16.90
N GLU A 433 -9.25 -9.76 -16.70
CA GLU A 433 -9.10 -8.31 -16.92
C GLU A 433 -9.31 -7.92 -18.40
N LEU A 434 -8.79 -8.72 -19.34
CA LEU A 434 -9.11 -8.57 -20.76
C LEU A 434 -10.62 -8.70 -21.03
N ASN A 435 -11.29 -9.66 -20.39
CA ASN A 435 -12.74 -9.82 -20.54
C ASN A 435 -13.49 -8.61 -19.98
N ASN A 436 -13.09 -8.08 -18.83
CA ASN A 436 -13.72 -6.91 -18.22
C ASN A 436 -13.60 -5.70 -19.17
N LEU A 437 -12.41 -5.46 -19.71
CA LEU A 437 -12.19 -4.35 -20.64
C LEU A 437 -12.96 -4.49 -21.96
N ILE A 438 -13.14 -5.72 -22.45
CA ILE A 438 -13.77 -5.93 -23.76
C ILE A 438 -15.26 -6.26 -23.62
N ASN A 439 -15.59 -7.37 -22.97
CA ASN A 439 -16.94 -7.93 -22.96
C ASN A 439 -17.87 -7.20 -21.99
N GLU A 440 -17.40 -6.80 -20.81
CA GLU A 440 -18.25 -6.05 -19.86
C GLU A 440 -18.45 -4.59 -20.30
N ASN A 441 -17.57 -4.07 -21.16
CA ASN A 441 -17.74 -2.77 -21.81
C ASN A 441 -18.81 -2.79 -22.94
N LEU A 442 -19.37 -3.95 -23.32
CA LEU A 442 -20.44 -4.03 -24.32
C LEU A 442 -21.81 -3.69 -23.71
N CYS A 443 -22.45 -2.66 -24.24
CA CYS A 443 -23.76 -2.21 -23.74
C CYS A 443 -24.90 -3.12 -24.23
N GLU A 444 -25.44 -3.95 -23.34
CA GLU A 444 -26.47 -4.94 -23.71
C GLU A 444 -27.74 -4.31 -24.29
N ARG A 445 -28.23 -3.21 -23.70
CA ARG A 445 -29.52 -2.61 -24.07
C ARG A 445 -29.53 -2.11 -25.52
N PRO A 446 -28.53 -1.35 -26.00
CA PRO A 446 -28.43 -0.96 -27.41
C PRO A 446 -28.23 -2.15 -28.35
N LEU A 447 -27.40 -3.13 -28.01
CA LEU A 447 -27.25 -4.35 -28.82
C LEU A 447 -28.58 -5.10 -28.98
N ARG A 448 -29.38 -5.20 -27.92
CA ARG A 448 -30.71 -5.81 -27.98
C ARG A 448 -31.66 -5.05 -28.90
N LYS A 449 -31.64 -3.71 -28.88
CA LYS A 449 -32.42 -2.89 -29.81
C LYS A 449 -32.03 -3.17 -31.26
N VAL A 450 -30.74 -3.32 -31.55
CA VAL A 450 -30.23 -3.67 -32.89
C VAL A 450 -30.72 -5.05 -33.30
N VAL A 451 -30.56 -6.07 -32.45
CA VAL A 451 -31.04 -7.43 -32.73
C VAL A 451 -32.54 -7.45 -33.05
N ASN A 452 -33.36 -6.74 -32.28
CA ASN A 452 -34.79 -6.62 -32.54
C ASN A 452 -35.08 -5.90 -33.86
N ALA A 453 -34.36 -4.81 -34.16
CA ALA A 453 -34.48 -4.09 -35.43
C ALA A 453 -34.07 -4.96 -36.63
N LEU A 454 -33.11 -5.87 -36.47
CA LEU A 454 -32.70 -6.86 -37.48
C LEU A 454 -33.71 -8.01 -37.64
N GLY A 455 -34.75 -8.09 -36.80
CA GLY A 455 -35.89 -9.01 -36.96
C GLY A 455 -35.69 -10.40 -36.36
N PHE A 456 -34.72 -10.59 -35.48
CA PHE A 456 -34.61 -11.82 -34.70
C PHE A 456 -35.80 -11.95 -33.73
N SER A 457 -36.30 -13.18 -33.53
CA SER A 457 -37.44 -13.44 -32.64
C SER A 457 -37.06 -13.28 -31.15
N GLU A 458 -38.04 -13.01 -30.28
CA GLU A 458 -37.81 -12.99 -28.83
C GLU A 458 -37.45 -14.38 -28.29
N GLU A 459 -38.03 -15.45 -28.87
CA GLU A 459 -37.70 -16.84 -28.53
C GLU A 459 -36.20 -17.13 -28.73
N ASP A 460 -35.59 -16.58 -29.80
CA ASP A 460 -34.18 -16.77 -30.11
C ASP A 460 -33.22 -15.91 -29.27
N THR A 461 -33.72 -14.86 -28.61
CA THR A 461 -32.89 -13.78 -28.05
C THR A 461 -33.07 -13.54 -26.55
N GLY A 462 -34.13 -14.06 -25.92
CA GLY A 462 -34.48 -13.80 -24.52
C GLY A 462 -33.41 -14.19 -23.50
N LEU A 463 -32.67 -15.28 -23.74
CA LEU A 463 -31.59 -15.75 -22.85
C LEU A 463 -30.18 -15.25 -23.25
N LYS A 464 -30.04 -14.58 -24.40
CA LYS A 464 -28.75 -14.12 -24.91
C LYS A 464 -28.42 -12.74 -24.36
N ARG A 465 -27.16 -12.55 -23.95
CA ARG A 465 -26.63 -11.29 -23.38
C ARG A 465 -25.23 -10.98 -23.92
N GLY A 466 -24.82 -9.72 -23.85
CA GLY A 466 -23.47 -9.24 -24.20
C GLY A 466 -22.96 -9.81 -25.53
N VAL A 467 -21.86 -10.55 -25.47
CA VAL A 467 -21.20 -11.19 -26.62
C VAL A 467 -22.14 -12.04 -27.48
N LYS A 468 -23.16 -12.69 -26.89
CA LYS A 468 -24.11 -13.50 -27.66
C LYS A 468 -25.07 -12.67 -28.51
N LEU A 469 -25.43 -11.46 -28.06
CA LEU A 469 -26.19 -10.53 -28.90
C LEU A 469 -25.29 -9.97 -30.01
N LEU A 470 -24.04 -9.64 -29.67
CA LEU A 470 -23.05 -9.21 -30.65
C LEU A 470 -22.83 -10.27 -31.74
N GLU A 471 -22.66 -11.54 -31.35
CA GLU A 471 -22.51 -12.67 -32.28
C GLU A 471 -23.65 -12.71 -33.33
N MET A 472 -24.89 -12.43 -32.92
CA MET A 472 -26.04 -12.42 -33.84
C MET A 472 -25.97 -11.26 -34.85
N ILE A 473 -25.56 -10.07 -34.39
CA ILE A 473 -25.38 -8.90 -35.26
C ILE A 473 -24.26 -9.17 -36.27
N ILE A 474 -23.11 -9.67 -35.82
CA ILE A 474 -21.98 -9.95 -36.73
C ILE A 474 -22.31 -11.10 -37.69
N LYS A 475 -23.05 -12.14 -37.27
CA LYS A 475 -23.55 -13.19 -38.18
C LYS A 475 -24.42 -12.60 -39.30
N TYR A 476 -25.35 -11.71 -38.95
CA TYR A 476 -26.20 -11.04 -39.91
C TYR A 476 -25.38 -10.26 -40.94
N LEU A 477 -24.44 -9.43 -40.47
CA LEU A 477 -23.56 -8.64 -41.34
C LEU A 477 -22.65 -9.52 -42.19
N HIS A 478 -22.16 -10.63 -41.64
CA HIS A 478 -21.36 -11.59 -42.39
C HIS A 478 -22.15 -12.22 -43.55
N VAL A 479 -23.39 -12.68 -43.30
CA VAL A 479 -24.26 -13.21 -44.36
C VAL A 479 -24.51 -12.15 -45.43
N VAL A 480 -24.76 -10.90 -45.04
CA VAL A 480 -24.93 -9.80 -46.00
C VAL A 480 -23.70 -9.64 -46.89
N LYS A 481 -22.49 -9.58 -46.29
CA LYS A 481 -21.24 -9.43 -47.04
C LYS A 481 -20.99 -10.58 -48.00
N GLU A 482 -21.17 -11.82 -47.55
CA GLU A 482 -20.93 -13.02 -48.38
C GLU A 482 -21.92 -13.16 -49.54
N THR A 483 -23.14 -12.63 -49.37
CA THR A 483 -24.24 -12.89 -50.30
C THR A 483 -24.62 -11.69 -51.16
N GLY A 484 -24.16 -10.49 -50.80
CA GLY A 484 -24.52 -9.23 -51.46
C GLY A 484 -26.00 -8.83 -51.28
N LEU A 485 -26.71 -9.44 -50.33
CA LEU A 485 -28.13 -9.17 -50.12
C LEU A 485 -28.35 -7.81 -49.46
N ASN A 486 -29.18 -6.95 -50.07
CA ASN A 486 -29.56 -5.67 -49.46
C ASN A 486 -30.30 -5.86 -48.12
N THR A 487 -29.78 -5.20 -47.09
CA THR A 487 -30.21 -5.33 -45.68
C THR A 487 -31.65 -4.87 -45.42
N LEU A 488 -32.18 -3.95 -46.23
CA LEU A 488 -33.53 -3.40 -46.10
C LEU A 488 -34.57 -4.24 -46.85
N LYS A 489 -34.17 -4.89 -47.96
CA LYS A 489 -35.09 -5.63 -48.84
C LYS A 489 -35.19 -7.12 -48.54
N HIS A 490 -34.11 -7.74 -48.06
CA HIS A 490 -34.00 -9.21 -47.97
C HIS A 490 -33.88 -9.74 -46.54
N LYS A 491 -34.46 -9.03 -45.58
CA LYS A 491 -34.33 -9.29 -44.15
C LYS A 491 -34.64 -10.74 -43.75
N GLU A 492 -35.75 -11.29 -44.23
CA GLU A 492 -36.19 -12.67 -43.94
C GLU A 492 -35.21 -13.72 -44.49
N ILE A 493 -34.73 -13.53 -45.72
CA ILE A 493 -33.76 -14.42 -46.38
C ILE A 493 -32.41 -14.39 -45.64
N ILE A 494 -31.98 -13.22 -45.17
CA ILE A 494 -30.74 -13.08 -44.39
C ILE A 494 -30.89 -13.85 -43.07
N LEU A 495 -32.02 -13.72 -42.37
CA LEU A 495 -32.28 -14.41 -41.11
C LEU A 495 -32.28 -15.94 -41.28
N GLU A 496 -32.91 -16.46 -42.33
CA GLU A 496 -32.89 -17.90 -42.65
C GLU A 496 -31.43 -18.38 -42.81
N ARG A 497 -30.62 -17.69 -43.61
CA ARG A 497 -29.20 -18.03 -43.81
C ARG A 497 -28.37 -17.91 -42.53
N VAL A 498 -28.68 -16.95 -41.66
CA VAL A 498 -28.03 -16.84 -40.34
C VAL A 498 -28.30 -18.07 -39.48
N THR A 499 -29.53 -18.62 -39.52
CA THR A 499 -29.87 -19.84 -38.76
C THR A 499 -29.20 -21.09 -39.31
N GLU A 500 -28.96 -21.15 -40.62
CA GLU A 500 -28.24 -22.26 -41.28
C GLU A 500 -26.72 -22.21 -41.01
N LEU A 501 -26.18 -21.06 -40.62
CA LEU A 501 -24.75 -20.85 -40.37
C LEU A 501 -24.29 -21.51 -39.05
N LYS A 502 -24.02 -22.81 -39.12
CA LYS A 502 -23.59 -23.63 -37.97
C LYS A 502 -22.15 -23.36 -37.52
N ASN A 503 -21.25 -23.01 -38.44
CA ASN A 503 -19.85 -22.77 -38.16
C ASN A 503 -19.53 -21.28 -38.29
N PHE A 504 -19.54 -20.56 -37.16
CA PHE A 504 -19.22 -19.14 -37.11
C PHE A 504 -18.06 -18.90 -36.15
N THR A 505 -16.95 -18.43 -36.71
CA THR A 505 -15.69 -18.18 -36.00
C THR A 505 -15.32 -16.70 -35.76
N PRO A 506 -15.88 -15.67 -36.44
CA PRO A 506 -15.42 -14.28 -36.31
C PRO A 506 -15.40 -13.68 -34.90
N VAL A 507 -16.19 -14.20 -33.95
CA VAL A 507 -16.18 -13.75 -32.53
C VAL A 507 -15.79 -14.87 -31.56
N LEU A 508 -15.25 -15.97 -32.08
CA LEU A 508 -14.95 -17.17 -31.29
C LEU A 508 -13.99 -16.86 -30.13
N GLN A 509 -12.98 -16.03 -30.37
CA GLN A 509 -12.00 -15.64 -29.36
C GLN A 509 -12.67 -14.89 -28.20
N LEU A 510 -13.65 -14.00 -28.43
CA LEU A 510 -14.40 -13.33 -27.35
C LEU A 510 -15.23 -14.32 -26.52
N VAL A 511 -15.90 -15.25 -27.20
CA VAL A 511 -16.66 -16.31 -26.52
C VAL A 511 -15.73 -17.15 -25.64
N LYS A 512 -14.53 -17.48 -26.14
CA LYS A 512 -13.53 -18.26 -25.41
C LYS A 512 -12.80 -17.48 -24.33
N LEU A 513 -12.65 -16.18 -24.46
CA LEU A 513 -12.17 -15.30 -23.40
C LEU A 513 -13.14 -15.31 -22.20
N ASN A 514 -14.44 -15.23 -22.46
CA ASN A 514 -15.45 -15.35 -21.40
C ASN A 514 -15.47 -16.76 -20.78
N ASP A 515 -15.22 -17.81 -21.56
CA ASP A 515 -15.04 -19.16 -21.02
C ASP A 515 -13.87 -19.21 -20.02
N LEU A 516 -12.73 -18.56 -20.34
CA LEU A 516 -11.56 -18.47 -19.45
C LEU A 516 -11.85 -17.67 -18.18
N ARG A 517 -12.55 -16.53 -18.28
CA ARG A 517 -12.97 -15.74 -17.11
C ARG A 517 -13.80 -16.58 -16.14
N GLN A 518 -14.71 -17.41 -16.64
CA GLN A 518 -15.60 -18.21 -15.79
C GLN A 518 -14.89 -19.30 -14.99
N LEU A 519 -13.63 -19.65 -15.33
CA LEU A 519 -12.82 -20.61 -14.58
C LEU A 519 -12.31 -20.04 -13.26
N ASP A 520 -12.27 -18.71 -13.11
CA ASP A 520 -11.98 -18.05 -11.84
C ASP A 520 -13.14 -18.21 -10.83
N ALA A 521 -14.37 -18.27 -11.33
CA ALA A 521 -15.60 -18.25 -10.52
C ALA A 521 -16.08 -19.62 -10.03
N HIS A 522 -15.68 -20.73 -10.67
CA HIS A 522 -16.16 -22.08 -10.35
C HIS A 522 -15.03 -23.11 -10.49
N LYS A 523 -14.74 -23.90 -9.45
CA LYS A 523 -13.81 -25.04 -9.48
C LYS A 523 -14.60 -26.36 -9.61
N ASN A 524 -15.02 -26.72 -10.82
CA ASN A 524 -15.78 -27.94 -11.14
C ASN A 524 -15.04 -28.87 -12.10
N SER A 525 -15.49 -30.13 -12.20
CA SER A 525 -14.85 -31.16 -13.04
C SER A 525 -14.86 -30.86 -14.56
N GLY A 526 -15.78 -30.01 -15.04
CA GLY A 526 -15.87 -29.56 -16.44
C GLY A 526 -14.81 -28.54 -16.87
N ASP A 527 -14.07 -27.97 -15.92
CA ASP A 527 -13.15 -26.86 -16.14
C ASP A 527 -11.97 -27.21 -17.05
N LYS A 528 -11.49 -28.46 -16.99
CA LYS A 528 -10.35 -28.89 -17.81
C LYS A 528 -10.68 -28.90 -19.31
N GLN A 529 -11.86 -29.38 -19.68
CA GLN A 529 -12.29 -29.43 -21.08
C GLN A 529 -12.59 -28.04 -21.60
N LYS A 530 -13.24 -27.20 -20.78
CA LYS A 530 -13.51 -25.80 -21.11
C LYS A 530 -12.22 -24.99 -21.30
N PHE A 531 -11.25 -25.15 -20.40
CA PHE A 531 -9.92 -24.54 -20.50
C PHE A 531 -9.19 -24.97 -21.78
N SER A 532 -9.10 -26.28 -22.05
CA SER A 532 -8.44 -26.79 -23.26
C SER A 532 -9.13 -26.31 -24.55
N SER A 533 -10.47 -26.27 -24.57
CA SER A 533 -11.23 -25.74 -25.70
C SER A 533 -10.96 -24.25 -25.92
N ALA A 534 -10.88 -23.45 -24.87
CA ALA A 534 -10.59 -22.02 -24.97
C ALA A 534 -9.16 -21.78 -25.47
N LEU A 535 -8.16 -22.47 -24.92
CA LEU A 535 -6.77 -22.39 -25.37
C LEU A 535 -6.62 -22.72 -26.87
N LYS A 536 -7.34 -23.74 -27.34
CA LYS A 536 -7.32 -24.13 -28.76
C LYS A 536 -7.80 -23.01 -29.70
N ALA A 537 -8.77 -22.21 -29.28
CA ALA A 537 -9.26 -21.08 -30.09
C ALA A 537 -8.23 -19.95 -30.25
N PHE A 538 -7.24 -19.88 -29.35
CA PHE A 538 -6.09 -18.98 -29.44
C PHE A 538 -4.85 -19.66 -30.02
N SER A 539 -4.99 -20.83 -30.65
CA SER A 539 -3.86 -21.60 -31.20
C SER A 539 -2.80 -21.95 -30.14
N ILE A 540 -3.25 -22.20 -28.90
CA ILE A 540 -2.42 -22.64 -27.78
C ILE A 540 -2.58 -24.14 -27.58
N ASN A 541 -1.48 -24.88 -27.65
CA ASN A 541 -1.46 -26.30 -27.32
C ASN A 541 -1.38 -26.47 -25.80
N SER A 542 -2.43 -27.00 -25.18
CA SER A 542 -2.44 -27.21 -23.72
C SER A 542 -1.35 -28.19 -23.25
N ALA A 543 -0.89 -29.10 -24.11
CA ALA A 543 0.18 -30.05 -23.77
C ALA A 543 1.58 -29.41 -23.75
N SER A 544 1.77 -28.24 -24.38
CA SER A 544 3.05 -27.53 -24.39
C SER A 544 3.21 -26.54 -23.23
N LEU A 545 2.24 -26.46 -22.31
CA LEU A 545 2.28 -25.53 -21.18
C LEU A 545 2.97 -26.19 -19.99
N SER A 546 4.21 -25.78 -19.71
CA SER A 546 5.06 -26.34 -18.64
C SER A 546 5.08 -25.43 -17.41
N ASN A 547 3.94 -25.27 -16.73
CA ASN A 547 3.77 -24.41 -15.53
C ASN A 547 4.18 -22.93 -15.71
N ASN A 548 4.40 -22.48 -16.94
CA ASN A 548 4.61 -21.10 -17.32
C ASN A 548 3.65 -20.76 -18.46
N TYR A 549 2.82 -19.75 -18.23
CA TYR A 549 1.74 -19.32 -19.12
C TYR A 549 2.03 -17.98 -19.80
N ALA A 550 3.27 -17.47 -19.72
CA ALA A 550 3.62 -16.19 -20.33
C ALA A 550 3.33 -16.18 -21.84
N ASP A 551 3.87 -17.14 -22.60
CA ASP A 551 3.63 -17.26 -24.05
C ASP A 551 2.15 -17.49 -24.40
N ALA A 552 1.43 -18.22 -23.54
CA ALA A 552 -0.02 -18.41 -23.70
C ALA A 552 -0.75 -17.06 -23.58
N CYS A 553 -0.35 -16.22 -22.62
CA CYS A 553 -0.89 -14.88 -22.46
C CYS A 553 -0.65 -14.03 -23.71
N TYR A 554 0.59 -13.99 -24.21
CA TYR A 554 0.91 -13.26 -25.46
C TYR A 554 0.05 -13.72 -26.64
N LYS A 555 -0.19 -15.03 -26.79
CA LYS A 555 -1.06 -15.59 -27.84
C LYS A 555 -2.53 -15.21 -27.70
N VAL A 556 -3.03 -15.03 -26.47
CA VAL A 556 -4.39 -14.51 -26.26
C VAL A 556 -4.50 -13.08 -26.77
N TYR A 557 -3.49 -12.24 -26.49
CA TYR A 557 -3.45 -10.86 -26.99
C TYR A 557 -3.41 -10.83 -28.51
N ASP A 558 -2.51 -11.61 -29.13
CA ASP A 558 -2.40 -11.70 -30.58
C ASP A 558 -3.70 -12.20 -31.23
N GLY A 559 -4.34 -13.22 -30.65
CA GLY A 559 -5.60 -13.75 -31.19
C GLY A 559 -6.78 -12.77 -31.06
N LEU A 560 -6.86 -11.97 -30.00
CA LEU A 560 -7.86 -10.90 -29.88
C LEU A 560 -7.58 -9.77 -30.87
N ASP A 561 -6.32 -9.39 -31.01
CA ASP A 561 -5.85 -8.37 -31.94
C ASP A 561 -6.22 -8.72 -33.39
N GLU A 562 -5.89 -9.94 -33.83
CA GLU A 562 -6.23 -10.47 -35.17
C GLU A 562 -7.75 -10.57 -35.39
N MET A 563 -8.50 -11.00 -34.37
CA MET A 563 -9.95 -11.07 -34.44
C MET A 563 -10.57 -9.68 -34.66
N PHE A 564 -10.17 -8.67 -33.88
CA PHE A 564 -10.68 -7.31 -34.07
C PHE A 564 -10.23 -6.67 -35.38
N LEU A 565 -9.05 -7.00 -35.90
CA LEU A 565 -8.66 -6.59 -37.25
C LEU A 565 -9.63 -7.15 -38.28
N SER A 566 -9.87 -8.46 -38.23
CA SER A 566 -10.79 -9.15 -39.13
C SER A 566 -12.22 -8.61 -39.04
N LEU A 567 -12.69 -8.27 -37.83
CA LEU A 567 -13.99 -7.64 -37.61
C LEU A 567 -14.05 -6.23 -38.19
N ASN A 568 -13.00 -5.42 -38.04
CA ASN A 568 -12.95 -4.10 -38.66
C ASN A 568 -13.00 -4.21 -40.20
N ASP A 569 -12.25 -5.14 -40.80
CA ASP A 569 -12.29 -5.40 -42.25
C ASP A 569 -13.65 -5.93 -42.73
N LEU A 570 -14.38 -6.65 -41.87
CA LEU A 570 -15.77 -7.03 -42.13
C LEU A 570 -16.66 -5.79 -42.22
N LEU A 571 -16.50 -4.85 -41.29
CA LEU A 571 -17.38 -3.70 -41.11
C LEU A 571 -17.07 -2.53 -42.07
N GLU A 572 -15.89 -2.45 -42.68
CA GLU A 572 -15.56 -1.35 -43.61
C GLU A 572 -16.20 -1.44 -45.00
N VAL A 573 -17.03 -2.45 -45.27
CA VAL A 573 -17.71 -2.68 -46.55
C VAL A 573 -19.04 -1.92 -46.61
N ASP A 574 -19.50 -1.54 -47.82
CA ASP A 574 -20.83 -0.95 -47.99
C ASP A 574 -21.92 -2.03 -47.91
N PHE A 575 -22.90 -1.82 -47.02
CA PHE A 575 -23.97 -2.79 -46.69
C PHE A 575 -25.34 -2.38 -47.28
N LEU A 576 -25.35 -1.47 -48.25
CA LEU A 576 -26.53 -0.94 -48.93
C LEU A 576 -26.67 -1.42 -50.37
#